data_AF-A0A174JMI9-F1
#
_entry.id   AF-A0A174JMI9-F1
#
_cell.length_a   1.000
_cell.length_b   1.000
_cell.length_c   1.000
_cell.angle_alpha   90.00
_cell.angle_beta   90.00
_cell.angle_gamma   90.00
#
_symmetry.space_group_name_H-M   'P 1'
#
loop_
_entity.id
_entity.type
_entity.pdbx_description
1 polymer ?
#
loop_
_entity_poly.entity_id
_entity_poly.type
_entity_poly.pdbx_seq_one_letter_code
_entity_poly.pdbx_strand_id
1 'polypeptide(L)'
;MGKFEEGNKKGKKFSSDNQPPNRGRKPKLYTIAKKAYNLSYSDFKDMRCYLMQLSRKELEDISKAVDTPIWIAILCRSYLKGASKGETQTLEETKMDLWGREVTSIKDKNSPVAEEPPRTLTKEEAKELWNSLNDEY
;
A
#
# COMPACT_ATOMS: atom_id res chain seq x y z
N MET A 1 -10.45 15.94 34.19
CA MET A 1 -9.76 14.66 33.94
C MET A 1 -10.43 13.59 34.79
N GLY A 2 -11.14 12.63 34.19
CA GLY A 2 -11.75 11.54 34.95
C GLY A 2 -10.66 10.57 35.42
N LYS A 3 -10.34 10.57 36.71
CA LYS A 3 -9.45 9.57 37.30
C LYS A 3 -10.24 8.27 37.45
N PHE A 4 -9.67 7.15 37.00
CA PHE A 4 -10.25 5.84 37.27
C PHE A 4 -10.17 5.57 38.78
N GLU A 5 -11.30 5.27 39.41
CA GLU A 5 -11.33 4.87 40.82
C GLU A 5 -10.87 3.41 40.93
N GLU A 6 -9.90 3.16 41.80
CA GLU A 6 -9.37 1.84 42.08
C GLU A 6 -10.47 0.96 42.70
N GLY A 7 -10.79 -0.16 42.06
CA GLY A 7 -11.91 -1.04 42.46
C GLY A 7 -13.21 -0.90 41.66
N ASN A 8 -13.24 -0.08 40.60
CA ASN A 8 -14.40 0.03 39.72
C ASN A 8 -14.70 -1.32 39.00
N LYS A 9 -15.79 -2.00 39.40
CA LYS A 9 -16.27 -3.27 38.82
C LYS A 9 -17.24 -3.07 37.64
N LYS A 10 -17.37 -1.86 37.13
CA LYS A 10 -18.31 -1.53 36.06
C LYS A 10 -17.73 -2.02 34.71
N GLY A 11 -18.33 -3.08 34.17
CA GLY A 11 -17.88 -3.75 32.96
C GLY A 11 -17.16 -5.07 33.24
N LYS A 12 -17.11 -5.94 32.23
CA LYS A 12 -16.34 -7.19 32.31
C LYS A 12 -14.85 -6.89 32.07
N LYS A 13 -13.95 -7.62 32.74
CA LYS A 13 -12.50 -7.51 32.50
C LYS A 13 -12.18 -7.81 31.03
N PHE A 14 -11.18 -7.13 30.48
CA PHE A 14 -10.69 -7.44 29.14
C PHE A 14 -10.19 -8.88 29.11
N SER A 15 -10.86 -9.74 28.35
CA SER A 15 -10.50 -11.14 28.12
C SER A 15 -10.77 -11.47 26.67
N SER A 16 -10.22 -12.59 26.16
CA SER A 16 -10.48 -13.06 24.78
C SER A 16 -11.98 -13.16 24.48
N ASP A 17 -12.76 -13.65 25.46
CA ASP A 17 -14.22 -13.85 25.34
C ASP A 17 -15.03 -12.57 25.56
N ASN A 18 -14.39 -11.49 26.00
CA ASN A 18 -15.00 -10.21 26.27
C ASN A 18 -14.31 -9.09 25.47
N GLN A 19 -13.98 -9.39 24.22
CA GLN A 19 -13.54 -8.40 23.24
C GLN A 19 -14.75 -7.84 22.49
N PRO A 20 -14.75 -6.54 22.13
CA PRO A 20 -15.78 -5.97 21.26
C PRO A 20 -15.86 -6.72 19.92
N PRO A 21 -17.06 -6.91 19.34
CA PRO A 21 -17.28 -7.70 18.12
C PRO A 21 -16.67 -7.11 16.83
N ASN A 22 -15.90 -6.03 16.94
CA ASN A 22 -14.96 -5.58 15.91
C ASN A 22 -13.71 -5.09 16.64
N ARG A 23 -12.65 -5.91 16.64
CA ARG A 23 -11.37 -5.68 17.34
C ARG A 23 -10.67 -4.39 16.89
N GLY A 24 -11.12 -3.21 17.32
CA GLY A 24 -10.42 -1.91 17.28
C GLY A 24 -9.81 -1.44 15.94
N ARG A 25 -9.97 -2.20 14.85
CA ARG A 25 -9.27 -1.97 13.60
C ARG A 25 -10.00 -0.89 12.84
N LYS A 26 -9.35 0.27 12.71
CA LYS A 26 -9.85 1.35 11.86
C LYS A 26 -10.07 0.80 10.44
N PRO A 27 -11.23 1.07 9.81
CA PRO A 27 -11.48 0.66 8.45
C PRO A 27 -10.42 1.26 7.52
N LYS A 28 -10.00 0.50 6.50
CA LYS A 28 -9.08 1.01 5.48
C LYS A 28 -9.72 2.19 4.75
N LEU A 29 -8.90 3.12 4.25
CA LEU A 29 -9.37 4.29 3.53
C LEU A 29 -10.29 3.91 2.34
N TYR A 30 -9.90 2.90 1.56
CA TYR A 30 -10.73 2.33 0.50
C TYR A 30 -12.09 1.83 0.99
N THR A 31 -12.16 1.20 2.17
CA THR A 31 -13.44 0.73 2.73
C THR A 31 -14.39 1.89 3.04
N ILE A 32 -13.85 3.04 3.44
CA ILE A 32 -14.62 4.28 3.65
C ILE A 32 -15.07 4.84 2.29
N ALA A 33 -14.14 4.95 1.33
CA ALA A 33 -14.42 5.47 -0.01
C ALA A 33 -15.46 4.64 -0.76
N LYS A 34 -15.34 3.30 -0.74
CA LYS A 34 -16.30 2.36 -1.33
C LYS A 34 -17.70 2.55 -0.76
N LYS A 35 -17.84 2.68 0.56
CA LYS A 35 -19.14 2.83 1.22
C LYS A 35 -19.80 4.18 0.90
N ALA A 36 -19.02 5.26 0.83
CA ALA A 36 -19.56 6.59 0.66
C ALA A 36 -19.81 6.96 -0.81
N TYR A 37 -18.99 6.45 -1.74
CA TYR A 37 -18.98 6.89 -3.14
C TYR A 37 -19.22 5.75 -4.14
N ASN A 38 -19.47 4.53 -3.67
CA ASN A 38 -19.61 3.33 -4.50
C ASN A 38 -18.44 3.09 -5.47
N LEU A 39 -17.24 3.51 -5.08
CA LEU A 39 -16.03 3.39 -5.90
C LEU A 39 -15.57 1.94 -6.00
N SER A 40 -15.12 1.55 -7.19
CA SER A 40 -14.39 0.30 -7.37
C SER A 40 -12.95 0.42 -6.84
N TYR A 41 -12.26 -0.71 -6.70
CA TYR A 41 -10.86 -0.68 -6.26
C TYR A 41 -9.93 -0.09 -7.33
N SER A 42 -10.24 -0.27 -8.61
CA SER A 42 -9.51 0.37 -9.71
C SER A 42 -9.65 1.88 -9.65
N ASP A 43 -10.87 2.41 -9.52
CA ASP A 43 -11.10 3.87 -9.47
C ASP A 43 -10.34 4.51 -8.29
N PHE A 44 -10.31 3.81 -7.15
CA PHE A 44 -9.56 4.26 -5.98
C PHE A 44 -8.05 4.34 -6.25
N LYS A 45 -7.48 3.34 -6.94
CA LYS A 45 -6.06 3.33 -7.32
C LYS A 45 -5.77 4.41 -8.35
N ASP A 46 -6.56 4.50 -9.41
CA ASP A 46 -6.37 5.48 -10.49
C ASP A 46 -6.41 6.90 -9.95
N MET A 47 -7.35 7.18 -9.04
CA MET A 47 -7.41 8.46 -8.35
C MET A 47 -6.15 8.73 -7.51
N ARG A 48 -5.67 7.73 -6.75
CA ARG A 48 -4.47 7.86 -5.92
C ARG A 48 -3.23 8.15 -6.76
N CYS A 49 -3.13 7.48 -7.91
CA CYS A 49 -2.09 7.69 -8.90
C CYS A 49 -2.17 9.07 -9.56
N TYR A 50 -3.38 9.54 -9.88
CA TYR A 50 -3.61 10.89 -10.39
C TYR A 50 -3.14 11.95 -9.40
N LEU A 51 -3.53 11.86 -8.12
CA LEU A 51 -3.09 12.81 -7.09
C LEU A 51 -1.55 12.89 -6.97
N MET A 52 -0.85 11.76 -7.14
CA MET A 52 0.61 11.73 -7.08
C MET A 52 1.30 12.51 -8.21
N GLN A 53 0.62 12.68 -9.35
CA GLN A 53 1.15 13.41 -10.51
C GLN A 53 0.95 14.93 -10.41
N LEU A 54 0.10 15.38 -9.49
CA LEU A 54 -0.21 16.79 -9.30
C LEU A 54 0.93 17.55 -8.64
N SER A 55 1.03 18.83 -8.96
CA SER A 55 1.97 19.74 -8.32
C SER A 55 1.60 19.98 -6.85
N ARG A 56 2.58 20.49 -6.08
CA ARG A 56 2.37 20.87 -4.67
C ARG A 56 1.19 21.84 -4.51
N LYS A 57 1.05 22.82 -5.40
CA LYS A 57 0.00 23.84 -5.33
C LYS A 57 -1.38 23.23 -5.55
N GLU A 58 -1.52 22.39 -6.57
CA GLU A 58 -2.79 21.71 -6.87
C GLU A 58 -3.23 20.80 -5.72
N LEU A 59 -2.31 20.06 -5.11
CA LEU A 59 -2.61 19.24 -3.93
C LEU A 59 -3.05 20.08 -2.73
N GLU A 60 -2.43 21.25 -2.51
CA GLU A 60 -2.85 22.16 -1.46
C GLU A 60 -4.26 22.70 -1.69
N ASP A 61 -4.56 23.11 -2.93
CA ASP A 61 -5.87 23.66 -3.31
C ASP A 61 -6.97 22.61 -3.12
N ILE A 62 -6.75 21.38 -3.60
CA ILE A 62 -7.66 20.25 -3.37
C ILE A 62 -7.83 19.97 -1.87
N SER A 63 -6.75 19.99 -1.08
CA SER A 63 -6.83 19.66 0.35
C SER A 63 -7.56 20.71 1.21
N LYS A 64 -7.73 21.93 0.70
CA LYS A 64 -8.38 23.07 1.37
C LYS A 64 -9.80 23.31 0.87
N ALA A 65 -10.17 22.76 -0.29
CA ALA A 65 -11.49 22.89 -0.86
C ALA A 65 -12.57 22.24 0.04
N VAL A 66 -13.69 22.93 0.23
CA VAL A 66 -14.75 22.57 1.19
C VAL A 66 -15.54 21.34 0.74
N ASP A 67 -15.69 21.17 -0.57
CA ASP A 67 -16.39 20.07 -1.24
C ASP A 67 -15.55 18.79 -1.34
N THR A 68 -14.25 18.87 -1.04
CA THR A 68 -13.36 17.74 -1.19
C THR A 68 -13.65 16.66 -0.14
N PRO A 69 -13.86 15.40 -0.55
CA PRO A 69 -14.03 14.30 0.38
C PRO A 69 -12.88 14.19 1.38
N ILE A 70 -13.20 13.98 2.66
CA ILE A 70 -12.19 13.97 3.73
C ILE A 70 -11.04 12.99 3.47
N TRP A 71 -11.32 11.86 2.82
CA TRP A 71 -10.31 10.85 2.49
C TRP A 71 -9.33 11.32 1.40
N ILE A 72 -9.80 12.14 0.44
CA ILE A 72 -8.96 12.81 -0.57
C ILE A 72 -8.09 13.88 0.12
N ALA A 73 -8.68 14.69 1.00
CA ALA A 73 -7.95 15.72 1.72
C ALA A 73 -6.84 15.11 2.61
N ILE A 74 -7.10 13.97 3.26
CA ILE A 74 -6.10 13.23 4.03
C ILE A 74 -4.96 12.74 3.13
N LEU A 75 -5.27 12.17 1.97
CA LEU A 75 -4.25 11.71 1.01
C LEU A 75 -3.37 12.86 0.54
N CYS A 76 -3.95 13.98 0.08
CA CYS A 76 -3.20 15.15 -0.35
C CYS A 76 -2.26 15.67 0.76
N ARG A 77 -2.77 15.77 2.00
CA ARG A 77 -1.96 16.22 3.15
C ARG A 77 -0.86 15.24 3.49
N SER A 78 -1.07 13.94 3.32
CA SER A 78 -0.04 12.93 3.57
C SER A 78 1.11 13.04 2.56
N TYR A 79 0.82 13.30 1.27
CA TYR A 79 1.84 13.58 0.26
C TYR A 79 2.61 14.86 0.57
N LEU A 80 1.90 15.95 0.88
CA LEU A 80 2.52 17.24 1.21
C LEU A 80 3.41 17.14 2.45
N LYS A 81 2.93 16.47 3.50
CA LYS A 81 3.70 16.23 4.73
C LYS A 81 4.91 15.35 4.44
N GLY A 82 4.74 14.27 3.69
CA GLY A 82 5.82 13.38 3.27
C GLY A 82 6.92 14.15 2.54
N ALA A 83 6.54 14.95 1.54
CA ALA A 83 7.46 15.80 0.80
C ALA A 83 8.19 16.84 1.67
N SER A 84 7.54 17.37 2.72
CA SER A 84 8.18 18.34 3.64
C SER A 84 9.19 17.69 4.61
N LYS A 85 8.99 16.41 4.95
CA LYS A 85 9.80 15.68 5.95
C LYS A 85 10.80 14.70 5.33
N GLY A 86 10.77 14.53 4.01
CA GLY A 86 11.51 13.47 3.32
C GLY A 86 10.97 12.07 3.59
N GLU A 87 9.72 11.95 4.06
CA GLU A 87 9.07 10.67 4.37
C GLU A 87 8.41 10.10 3.12
N THR A 88 8.83 8.91 2.70
CA THR A 88 8.42 8.28 1.43
C THR A 88 7.43 7.14 1.59
N GLN A 89 7.01 6.79 2.81
CA GLN A 89 6.14 5.63 3.04
C GLN A 89 4.85 5.67 2.21
N THR A 90 4.12 6.80 2.26
CA THR A 90 2.87 6.95 1.51
C THR A 90 3.09 6.95 0.00
N LEU A 91 4.25 7.45 -0.44
CA LEU A 91 4.66 7.41 -1.84
C LEU A 91 4.93 5.96 -2.28
N GLU A 92 5.69 5.19 -1.49
CA GLU A 92 6.03 3.80 -1.78
C GLU A 92 4.78 2.90 -1.80
N GLU A 93 3.84 3.11 -0.87
CA GLU A 93 2.54 2.44 -0.89
C GLU A 93 1.73 2.77 -2.17
N THR A 94 1.80 4.01 -2.67
CA THR A 94 1.14 4.41 -3.92
C THR A 94 1.84 3.82 -5.14
N LYS A 95 3.17 3.74 -5.09
CA LYS A 95 4.01 3.09 -6.09
C LYS A 95 3.67 1.61 -6.23
N MET A 96 3.40 0.91 -5.13
CA MET A 96 2.93 -0.47 -5.18
C MET A 96 1.57 -0.62 -5.88
N ASP A 97 0.69 0.39 -5.77
CA ASP A 97 -0.57 0.43 -6.51
C ASP A 97 -0.37 0.68 -8.03
N LEU A 98 0.62 1.49 -8.41
CA LEU A 98 0.91 1.90 -9.80
C LEU A 98 1.72 0.85 -10.59
N TRP A 99 2.74 0.25 -9.97
CA TRP A 99 3.71 -0.64 -10.64
C TRP A 99 3.64 -2.11 -10.19
N GLY A 100 2.72 -2.45 -9.28
CA GLY A 100 2.40 -3.80 -8.80
C GLY A 100 3.40 -4.93 -9.04
N ARG A 101 4.31 -5.14 -8.07
CA ARG A 101 4.75 -6.42 -7.41
C ARG A 101 6.02 -6.09 -6.60
N GLU A 102 6.11 -6.38 -5.30
CA GLU A 102 6.11 -7.72 -4.70
C GLU A 102 4.87 -7.99 -3.82
N VAL A 103 4.12 -9.03 -4.19
CA VAL A 103 3.54 -9.90 -3.16
C VAL A 103 4.75 -10.44 -2.42
N THR A 104 5.08 -9.90 -1.24
CA THR A 104 5.96 -10.63 -0.32
C THR A 104 5.42 -12.03 -0.27
N SER A 105 6.21 -12.99 -0.74
CA SER A 105 5.88 -14.40 -0.81
C SER A 105 5.08 -14.74 0.43
N ILE A 106 3.81 -15.09 0.28
CA ILE A 106 3.14 -15.85 1.32
C ILE A 106 4.02 -17.07 1.43
N LYS A 107 4.86 -17.13 2.47
CA LYS A 107 5.60 -18.32 2.82
C LYS A 107 4.54 -19.32 3.27
N ASP A 108 3.87 -19.94 2.31
CA ASP A 108 3.22 -21.22 2.51
C ASP A 108 4.36 -22.18 2.86
N LYS A 109 4.53 -22.43 4.15
CA LYS A 109 5.61 -23.27 4.69
C LYS A 109 5.51 -24.75 4.26
N ASN A 110 4.56 -25.11 3.37
CA ASN A 110 4.25 -26.49 2.99
C ASN A 110 4.08 -26.67 1.47
N SER A 111 5.03 -26.23 0.65
CA SER A 111 5.16 -26.77 -0.71
C SER A 111 6.61 -27.03 -1.06
N PRO A 112 6.98 -28.26 -1.49
CA PRO A 112 8.34 -28.56 -1.91
C PRO A 112 8.50 -28.05 -3.35
N VAL A 113 8.83 -26.78 -3.50
CA VAL A 113 9.33 -26.27 -4.78
C VAL A 113 10.84 -26.44 -4.74
N ALA A 114 11.36 -27.40 -5.49
CA ALA A 114 12.79 -27.48 -5.75
C ALA A 114 13.20 -26.19 -6.48
N GLU A 115 13.97 -25.35 -5.80
CA GLU A 115 14.64 -24.20 -6.40
C GLU A 115 15.74 -24.73 -7.32
N GLU A 116 15.41 -25.02 -8.58
CA GLU A 116 16.43 -25.10 -9.61
C GLU A 116 16.93 -23.66 -9.88
N PRO A 117 18.24 -23.40 -9.77
CA PRO A 117 18.77 -22.07 -10.01
C PRO A 117 18.47 -21.62 -11.45
N PRO A 118 18.36 -20.30 -11.70
CA PRO A 118 18.10 -19.80 -13.05
C PRO A 118 19.14 -20.38 -14.01
N ARG A 119 18.68 -21.07 -15.06
CA ARG A 119 19.54 -21.75 -16.03
C ARG A 119 20.53 -20.75 -16.63
N THR A 120 21.80 -20.91 -16.29
CA THR A 120 22.90 -20.22 -16.96
C THR A 120 23.16 -20.90 -18.29
N LEU A 121 23.52 -20.13 -19.33
CA LEU A 121 23.97 -20.73 -20.59
C LEU A 121 25.20 -21.60 -20.32
N THR A 122 25.23 -22.78 -20.90
CA THR A 122 26.43 -23.61 -20.92
C THR A 122 27.49 -22.95 -21.80
N LYS A 123 28.76 -23.34 -21.61
CA LYS A 123 29.89 -22.76 -22.37
C LYS A 123 29.75 -22.95 -23.89
N GLU A 124 29.04 -23.99 -24.31
CA GLU A 124 28.81 -24.32 -25.71
C GLU A 124 27.76 -23.39 -26.32
N GLU A 125 26.62 -23.22 -25.64
CA GLU A 125 25.55 -22.29 -26.07
C GLU A 125 26.05 -20.83 -26.12
N ALA A 126 26.91 -20.44 -25.16
CA ALA A 126 27.50 -19.10 -25.16
C ALA A 126 28.45 -18.88 -26.34
N LYS A 127 29.13 -19.92 -26.81
CA LYS A 127 30.06 -19.87 -27.93
C LYS A 127 29.33 -19.80 -29.27
N GLU A 128 28.22 -20.54 -29.40
CA GLU A 128 27.34 -20.46 -30.58
C GLU A 128 26.72 -19.07 -30.74
N LEU A 129 26.22 -18.49 -29.65
CA LEU A 129 25.66 -17.14 -29.65
C LEU A 129 26.71 -16.08 -30.05
N TRP A 130 27.95 -16.25 -29.56
CA TRP A 130 29.03 -15.34 -29.90
C TRP A 130 29.44 -15.44 -31.38
N ASN A 131 29.45 -16.65 -31.94
CA ASN A 131 29.73 -16.86 -33.36
C ASN A 131 28.61 -16.29 -34.25
N SER A 132 27.34 -16.51 -33.89
CA SER A 132 26.21 -15.98 -34.67
C SER A 132 26.18 -14.45 -34.72
N LEU A 133 26.62 -13.79 -33.65
CA LEU A 133 26.70 -12.32 -33.57
C LEU A 133 27.86 -11.75 -34.42
N ASN A 134 28.89 -12.53 -34.67
CA ASN A 134 30.04 -12.13 -35.48
C ASN A 134 29.87 -12.46 -36.97
N ASP A 135 28.93 -13.33 -37.35
CA ASP A 135 28.59 -13.58 -38.75
C ASP A 135 27.68 -12.47 -39.35
N GLU A 136 27.09 -11.61 -38.51
CA GLU A 136 26.26 -10.46 -38.93
C GLU A 136 27.06 -9.15 -39.14
N TYR A 137 28.40 -9.17 -39.05
CA TYR A 137 29.29 -8.01 -39.28
C TYR A 137 30.48 -8.31 -40.20
#